data_AF-M7BIM8-F1
#
_entry.id   AF-M7BIM8-F1
#
_cell.length_a   1.000
_cell.length_b   1.000
_cell.length_c   1.000
_cell.angle_alpha   90.00
_cell.angle_beta   90.00
_cell.angle_gamma   90.00
#
_symmetry.space_group_name_H-M   'P 1'
#
loop_
_entity.id
_entity.type
_entity.pdbx_description
1 polymer ?
#
loop_
_entity_poly.entity_id
_entity_poly.type
_entity_poly.pdbx_seq_one_letter_code
_entity_poly.pdbx_strand_id
1 'polypeptide(L)'
;QMPQEQYAHRSAMQSSEGPQVYKVGIYGWRKRCLYFFVLLLMILILVNLAMTIWILKVMNFTIDGMGNLRITEEGLKLEGDSEFLKPLYAKEIRSRPGNPLYFQSARNVTVNILNEKTKVLTRLVTGPQAVEAHSQKFEVKSLSGKLLFSADDNEVVVGAERLRVLGAEGTVFPKSIETPSVRADPFKELRLESPTRSLVMEAPKGIEINAEAGNMEATCRTELRLESKDGEV
;
A
#
# COMPACT_ATOMS: atom_id res chain seq x y z
N GLN A 1 -47.21 100.03 69.55
CA GLN A 1 -48.48 100.67 69.15
C GLN A 1 -48.52 100.63 67.63
N MET A 2 -49.48 99.92 67.03
CA MET A 2 -49.67 99.93 65.57
C MET A 2 -50.41 101.22 65.15
N PRO A 3 -50.44 101.54 63.84
CA PRO A 3 -51.60 101.07 63.05
C PRO A 3 -51.20 100.28 61.79
N GLN A 4 -52.10 99.39 61.38
CA GLN A 4 -52.19 98.90 60.00
C GLN A 4 -52.78 100.00 59.10
N GLU A 5 -52.62 99.88 57.79
CA GLU A 5 -53.73 99.81 56.81
C GLU A 5 -53.24 99.08 55.55
N GLN A 6 -54.16 98.49 54.77
CA GLN A 6 -53.85 97.37 53.88
C GLN A 6 -54.81 97.32 52.66
N TYR A 7 -54.36 96.70 51.56
CA TYR A 7 -55.12 96.38 50.31
C TYR A 7 -55.31 97.56 49.32
N ALA A 8 -55.48 97.36 47.98
CA ALA A 8 -55.72 96.17 47.13
C ALA A 8 -55.06 96.36 45.71
N HIS A 9 -55.20 95.54 44.65
CA HIS A 9 -55.92 94.27 44.38
C HIS A 9 -55.27 93.44 43.21
N ARG A 10 -54.79 92.22 43.51
CA ARG A 10 -55.02 90.93 42.79
C ARG A 10 -55.18 90.88 41.25
N SER A 11 -54.32 90.10 40.57
CA SER A 11 -54.59 89.18 39.43
C SER A 11 -53.30 88.35 39.19
N ALA A 12 -53.21 87.01 39.29
CA ALA A 12 -54.00 85.86 38.82
C ALA A 12 -53.32 85.12 37.63
N MET A 13 -52.71 83.96 37.94
CA MET A 13 -52.43 82.80 37.08
C MET A 13 -51.76 82.97 35.70
N GLN A 14 -50.61 82.30 35.53
CA GLN A 14 -50.53 81.17 34.58
C GLN A 14 -49.34 80.24 34.85
N SER A 15 -49.60 78.94 34.79
CA SER A 15 -48.61 77.86 34.81
C SER A 15 -48.10 77.56 33.40
N SER A 16 -46.80 77.29 33.23
CA SER A 16 -46.32 76.53 32.08
C SER A 16 -45.08 75.71 32.45
N GLU A 17 -45.08 74.45 32.05
CA GLU A 17 -44.07 73.46 32.41
C GLU A 17 -42.79 73.66 31.58
N GLY A 18 -41.68 74.00 32.24
CA GLY A 18 -40.35 73.84 31.66
C GLY A 18 -39.82 72.44 31.98
N PRO A 19 -39.30 71.67 30.99
CA PRO A 19 -38.91 70.29 31.23
C PRO A 19 -37.75 70.22 32.23
N GLN A 20 -37.95 69.49 33.32
CA GLN A 20 -36.90 69.13 34.28
C GLN A 20 -35.92 68.16 33.60
N VAL A 21 -34.96 68.72 32.86
CA VAL A 21 -33.83 67.98 32.31
C VAL A 21 -32.95 67.54 33.47
N TYR A 22 -33.28 66.37 34.02
CA TYR A 22 -32.45 65.64 34.96
C TYR A 22 -31.09 65.34 34.30
N LYS A 23 -30.13 66.24 34.46
CA LYS A 23 -28.71 65.98 34.23
C LYS A 23 -28.23 64.97 35.27
N VAL A 24 -28.51 63.69 35.04
CA VAL A 24 -27.93 62.58 35.80
C VAL A 24 -26.42 62.59 35.55
N GLY A 25 -25.69 63.18 36.49
CA GLY A 25 -24.25 63.47 36.42
C GLY A 25 -23.34 62.25 36.52
N ILE A 26 -23.61 61.18 35.76
CA ILE A 26 -22.76 59.97 35.67
C ILE A 26 -22.50 59.63 34.18
N TYR A 27 -22.38 60.65 33.34
CA TYR A 27 -22.49 60.50 31.88
C TYR A 27 -21.21 60.85 31.08
N GLY A 28 -20.04 60.66 31.69
CA GLY A 28 -18.73 60.85 31.05
C GLY A 28 -17.84 59.60 31.12
N TRP A 29 -17.39 59.24 32.32
CA TRP A 29 -16.38 58.19 32.50
C TRP A 29 -16.88 56.79 32.17
N ARG A 30 -18.10 56.41 32.60
CA ARG A 30 -18.69 55.08 32.32
C ARG A 30 -18.88 54.84 30.82
N LYS A 31 -19.30 55.86 30.06
CA LYS A 31 -19.37 55.77 28.59
C LYS A 31 -18.00 55.58 27.96
N ARG A 32 -16.99 56.37 28.36
CA ARG A 32 -15.61 56.23 27.85
C ARG A 32 -15.02 54.85 28.18
N CYS A 33 -15.28 54.33 29.37
CA CYS A 33 -14.91 52.97 29.77
C CYS A 33 -15.61 51.90 28.92
N LEU A 34 -16.90 52.08 28.60
CA LEU A 34 -17.65 51.16 27.73
C LEU A 34 -17.13 51.22 26.29
N TYR A 35 -16.88 52.41 25.73
CA TYR A 35 -16.28 52.54 24.40
C TYR A 35 -14.86 51.95 24.34
N PHE A 36 -14.04 52.13 25.38
CA PHE A 36 -12.74 51.49 25.49
C PHE A 36 -12.85 49.96 25.57
N PHE A 37 -13.79 49.43 26.34
CA PHE A 37 -14.04 47.99 26.44
C PHE A 37 -14.54 47.41 25.10
N VAL A 38 -15.47 48.09 24.41
CA VAL A 38 -15.94 47.69 23.08
C VAL A 38 -14.82 47.77 22.04
N LEU A 39 -13.96 48.79 22.08
CA LEU A 39 -12.78 48.91 21.22
C LEU A 39 -11.79 47.77 21.48
N LEU A 40 -11.49 47.47 22.74
CA LEU A 40 -10.62 46.37 23.14
C LEU A 40 -11.18 45.01 22.68
N LEU A 41 -12.49 44.79 22.84
CA LEU A 41 -13.18 43.58 22.39
C LEU A 41 -13.15 43.47 20.85
N MET A 42 -13.33 44.57 20.13
CA MET A 42 -13.21 44.63 18.67
C MET A 42 -11.77 44.32 18.20
N ILE A 43 -10.75 44.85 18.90
CA ILE A 43 -9.34 44.51 18.65
C ILE A 43 -9.08 43.02 18.93
N LEU A 44 -9.61 42.44 20.01
CA LEU A 44 -9.49 41.00 20.29
C LEU A 44 -10.13 40.15 19.18
N ILE A 45 -11.29 40.56 18.65
CA ILE A 45 -11.92 39.90 17.49
C ILE A 45 -11.02 39.99 16.25
N LEU A 46 -10.45 41.16 15.94
CA LEU A 46 -9.54 41.32 14.80
C LEU A 46 -8.26 40.49 14.96
N VAL A 47 -7.66 40.43 16.14
CA VAL A 47 -6.48 39.60 16.42
C VAL A 47 -6.82 38.12 16.30
N ASN A 48 -7.94 37.66 16.84
CA ASN A 48 -8.38 36.27 16.72
C ASN A 48 -8.70 35.90 15.25
N LEU A 49 -9.32 36.79 14.49
CA LEU A 49 -9.56 36.59 13.06
C LEU A 49 -8.23 36.53 12.28
N ALA A 50 -7.30 37.45 12.54
CA ALA A 50 -5.98 37.47 11.91
C ALA A 50 -5.16 36.21 12.25
N MET A 51 -5.17 35.76 13.50
CA MET A 51 -4.54 34.49 13.90
C MET A 51 -5.22 33.29 13.24
N THR A 52 -6.55 33.28 13.10
CA THR A 52 -7.28 32.20 12.42
C THR A 52 -6.89 32.12 10.94
N ILE A 53 -6.88 33.26 10.23
CA ILE A 53 -6.43 33.35 8.82
C ILE A 53 -4.96 32.94 8.69
N TRP A 54 -4.11 33.34 9.63
CA TRP A 54 -2.69 32.97 9.64
C TRP A 54 -2.49 31.46 9.86
N ILE A 55 -3.20 30.84 10.81
CA ILE A 55 -3.18 29.39 11.04
C ILE A 55 -3.64 28.65 9.78
N LEU A 56 -4.76 29.06 9.16
CA LEU A 56 -5.24 28.46 7.91
C LEU A 56 -4.19 28.54 6.79
N LYS A 57 -3.52 29.70 6.65
CA LYS A 57 -2.43 29.88 5.67
C LYS A 57 -1.21 29.02 5.98
N VAL A 58 -0.78 28.93 7.24
CA VAL A 58 0.41 28.16 7.67
C VAL A 58 0.17 26.65 7.57
N MET A 59 -1.05 26.19 7.88
CA MET A 59 -1.47 24.80 7.68
C MET A 59 -1.71 24.44 6.21
N ASN A 60 -1.54 25.39 5.29
CA ASN A 60 -1.84 25.25 3.86
C ASN A 60 -3.25 24.67 3.63
N PHE A 61 -4.22 25.17 4.40
CA PHE A 61 -5.63 24.89 4.19
C PHE A 61 -6.12 25.69 2.99
N THR A 62 -6.50 24.97 1.94
CA THR A 62 -7.13 25.52 0.74
C THR A 62 -8.55 24.95 0.61
N ILE A 63 -9.36 25.51 -0.30
CA ILE A 63 -10.70 24.96 -0.59
C ILE A 63 -10.59 23.51 -1.09
N ASP A 64 -9.46 23.16 -1.72
CA ASP A 64 -9.21 21.83 -2.29
C ASP A 64 -8.70 20.79 -1.27
N GLY A 65 -8.26 21.20 -0.08
CA GLY A 65 -7.66 20.27 0.90
C GLY A 65 -6.78 20.87 2.00
N MET A 66 -6.13 19.98 2.74
CA MET A 66 -5.19 20.28 3.84
C MET A 66 -3.78 19.84 3.42
N GLY A 67 -2.89 20.80 3.12
CA GLY A 67 -1.54 20.50 2.67
C GLY A 67 -1.52 19.64 1.41
N ASN A 68 -0.79 18.52 1.44
CA ASN A 68 -0.69 17.58 0.32
C ASN A 68 -1.92 16.64 0.20
N LEU A 69 -2.87 16.69 1.14
CA LEU A 69 -4.10 15.89 1.11
C LEU A 69 -5.26 16.70 0.54
N ARG A 70 -5.66 16.39 -0.70
CA ARG A 70 -6.87 16.92 -1.33
C ARG A 70 -8.06 16.00 -1.10
N ILE A 71 -9.23 16.59 -0.91
CA ILE A 71 -10.51 15.86 -0.82
C ILE A 71 -11.21 15.99 -2.17
N THR A 72 -11.52 14.88 -2.82
CA THR A 72 -12.24 14.82 -4.10
C THR A 72 -13.52 14.00 -3.96
N GLU A 73 -14.43 14.10 -4.92
CA GLU A 73 -15.67 13.31 -4.93
C GLU A 73 -15.42 11.79 -4.95
N GLU A 74 -14.27 11.36 -5.49
CA GLU A 74 -13.84 9.95 -5.53
C GLU A 74 -13.13 9.48 -4.25
N GLY A 75 -12.75 10.39 -3.35
CA GLY A 75 -12.10 10.06 -2.07
C GLY A 75 -10.98 11.02 -1.65
N LEU A 76 -9.88 10.46 -1.15
CA LEU A 76 -8.72 11.21 -0.68
C LEU A 76 -7.57 11.10 -1.69
N LYS A 77 -7.11 12.23 -2.22
CA LYS A 77 -6.01 12.31 -3.18
C LYS A 77 -4.78 12.94 -2.52
N LEU A 78 -3.69 12.20 -2.49
CA LEU A 78 -2.42 12.64 -1.92
C LEU A 78 -1.49 13.15 -3.02
N GLU A 79 -1.08 14.42 -2.94
CA GLU A 79 -0.22 15.09 -3.92
C GLU A 79 1.02 15.70 -3.25
N GLY A 80 2.10 14.92 -3.20
CA GLY A 80 3.39 15.33 -2.64
C GLY A 80 3.84 14.46 -1.47
N ASP A 81 5.05 14.70 -1.00
CA ASP A 81 5.67 13.93 0.09
C ASP A 81 4.86 14.07 1.37
N SER A 82 4.54 12.95 2.02
CA SER A 82 3.55 12.90 3.10
C SER A 82 3.90 11.78 4.08
N GLU A 83 3.94 12.11 5.36
CA GLU A 83 4.26 11.18 6.44
C GLU A 83 3.01 10.84 7.27
N PHE A 84 2.92 9.59 7.72
CA PHE A 84 1.78 9.08 8.47
C PHE A 84 2.23 8.47 9.79
N LEU A 85 1.80 9.07 10.90
CA LEU A 85 2.10 8.62 12.28
C LEU A 85 1.46 7.27 12.65
N LYS A 86 0.50 6.79 11.85
CA LYS A 86 -0.28 5.56 12.07
C LYS A 86 -0.45 4.81 10.75
N PRO A 87 -0.69 3.48 10.78
CA PRO A 87 -0.97 2.71 9.58
C PRO A 87 -2.14 3.28 8.78
N LEU A 88 -1.97 3.35 7.46
CA LEU A 88 -3.04 3.68 6.53
C LEU A 88 -3.87 2.43 6.20
N TYR A 89 -5.19 2.56 6.31
CA TYR A 89 -6.15 1.57 5.86
C TYR A 89 -6.91 2.15 4.69
N ALA A 90 -6.74 1.56 3.51
CA ALA A 90 -7.42 1.95 2.29
C ALA A 90 -8.09 0.73 1.66
N LYS A 91 -9.30 0.92 1.11
CA LYS A 91 -9.98 -0.12 0.32
C LYS A 91 -9.22 -0.42 -0.97
N GLU A 92 -8.57 0.59 -1.52
CA GLU A 92 -7.82 0.52 -2.77
C GLU A 92 -6.69 1.55 -2.75
N ILE A 93 -5.53 1.19 -3.33
CA ILE A 93 -4.38 2.07 -3.51
C ILE A 93 -3.99 1.99 -4.99
N ARG A 94 -4.04 3.12 -5.70
CA ARG A 94 -3.67 3.23 -7.11
C ARG A 94 -2.68 4.37 -7.33
N SER A 95 -1.73 4.17 -8.25
CA SER A 95 -0.93 5.24 -8.82
C SER A 95 -1.74 6.03 -9.86
N ARG A 96 -1.21 7.19 -10.28
CA ARG A 96 -1.75 7.93 -11.43
C ARG A 96 -1.68 7.07 -12.71
N PRO A 97 -2.64 7.20 -13.65
CA PRO A 97 -2.56 6.50 -14.95
C PRO A 97 -1.19 6.66 -15.62
N GLY A 98 -0.68 5.57 -16.21
CA GLY A 98 0.64 5.53 -16.84
C GLY A 98 1.85 5.61 -15.90
N ASN A 99 1.65 5.73 -14.58
CA ASN A 99 2.73 5.79 -13.60
C ASN A 99 2.74 4.51 -12.73
N PRO A 100 3.91 3.93 -12.41
CA PRO A 100 4.01 2.82 -11.46
C PRO A 100 3.70 3.26 -10.02
N LEU A 101 3.24 2.30 -9.20
CA LEU A 101 3.10 2.45 -7.76
C LEU A 101 4.35 1.86 -7.08
N TYR A 102 5.10 2.70 -6.37
CA TYR A 102 6.30 2.26 -5.65
C TYR A 102 6.03 2.14 -4.14
N PHE A 103 6.48 1.04 -3.55
CA PHE A 103 6.62 0.88 -2.11
C PHE A 103 8.12 0.71 -1.81
N GLN A 104 8.70 1.61 -1.03
CA GLN A 104 10.11 1.58 -0.65
C GLN A 104 10.24 1.53 0.87
N SER A 105 11.23 0.78 1.36
CA SER A 105 11.49 0.59 2.79
C SER A 105 12.97 0.26 2.99
N ALA A 106 13.59 0.83 4.02
CA ALA A 106 14.96 0.51 4.41
C ALA A 106 15.10 -0.87 5.11
N ARG A 107 13.98 -1.58 5.34
CA ARG A 107 13.94 -2.92 5.93
C ARG A 107 13.20 -3.88 5.02
N ASN A 108 11.88 -3.94 5.17
CA ASN A 108 10.98 -4.80 4.41
C ASN A 108 9.69 -4.05 4.07
N VAL A 109 9.02 -4.49 3.01
CA VAL A 109 7.65 -4.12 2.68
C VAL A 109 6.76 -5.33 2.95
N THR A 110 5.64 -5.13 3.64
CA THR A 110 4.69 -6.22 3.93
C THR A 110 3.28 -5.81 3.54
N VAL A 111 2.68 -6.56 2.63
CA VAL A 111 1.28 -6.42 2.21
C VAL A 111 0.48 -7.57 2.83
N ASN A 112 -0.50 -7.24 3.67
CA ASN A 112 -1.44 -8.21 4.24
C ASN A 112 -2.83 -7.99 3.64
N ILE A 113 -3.44 -9.05 3.14
CA ILE A 113 -4.86 -9.08 2.77
C ILE A 113 -5.62 -9.69 3.94
N LEU A 114 -6.63 -8.98 4.44
CA LEU A 114 -7.44 -9.34 5.60
C LEU A 114 -8.82 -9.82 5.16
N ASN A 115 -9.44 -10.73 5.91
CA ASN A 115 -10.88 -11.03 5.77
C ASN A 115 -11.75 -10.05 6.59
N GLU A 116 -13.07 -10.19 6.47
CA GLU A 116 -14.07 -9.40 7.22
C GLU A 116 -13.90 -9.46 8.75
N LYS A 117 -13.30 -10.54 9.27
CA LYS A 117 -12.99 -10.76 10.69
C LYS A 117 -11.55 -10.33 11.05
N THR A 118 -10.96 -9.45 10.25
CA THR A 118 -9.59 -8.91 10.36
C THR A 118 -8.46 -9.93 10.49
N LYS A 119 -8.69 -11.19 10.11
CA LYS A 119 -7.67 -12.25 10.03
C LYS A 119 -6.92 -12.15 8.70
N VAL A 120 -5.60 -12.25 8.74
CA VAL A 120 -4.75 -12.33 7.54
C VAL A 120 -5.08 -13.60 6.73
N LEU A 121 -5.43 -13.42 5.46
CA LEU A 121 -5.62 -14.48 4.47
C LEU A 121 -4.36 -14.71 3.64
N THR A 122 -3.79 -13.61 3.13
CA THR A 122 -2.60 -13.62 2.30
C THR A 122 -1.59 -12.61 2.84
N ARG A 123 -0.31 -12.96 2.83
CA ARG A 123 0.80 -12.07 3.16
C ARG A 123 1.88 -12.17 2.10
N LEU A 124 2.33 -11.02 1.60
CA LEU A 124 3.54 -10.88 0.80
C LEU A 124 4.54 -10.05 1.59
N VAL A 125 5.76 -10.57 1.79
CA VAL A 125 6.87 -9.87 2.44
C VAL A 125 8.02 -9.76 1.45
N THR A 126 8.40 -8.54 1.10
CA THR A 126 9.63 -8.25 0.35
C THR A 126 10.68 -7.77 1.35
N GLY A 127 11.61 -8.65 1.72
CA GLY A 127 12.74 -8.33 2.59
C GLY A 127 14.05 -8.10 1.81
N PRO A 128 15.16 -7.81 2.51
CA PRO A 128 16.46 -7.56 1.87
C PRO A 128 17.16 -8.85 1.40
N GLN A 129 16.73 -10.02 1.87
CA GLN A 129 17.31 -11.32 1.54
C GLN A 129 16.39 -12.22 0.70
N ALA A 130 15.07 -12.10 0.87
CA ALA A 130 14.08 -12.99 0.27
C ALA A 130 12.75 -12.28 0.02
N VAL A 131 11.94 -12.86 -0.87
CA VAL A 131 10.53 -12.55 -1.04
C VAL A 131 9.74 -13.76 -0.54
N GLU A 132 8.91 -13.55 0.48
CA GLU A 132 8.10 -14.59 1.11
C GLU A 132 6.62 -14.35 0.78
N ALA A 133 5.95 -15.36 0.25
CA ALA A 133 4.52 -15.32 -0.06
C ALA A 133 3.80 -16.42 0.71
N HIS A 134 2.85 -16.03 1.56
CA HIS A 134 1.91 -16.94 2.22
C HIS A 134 0.52 -16.70 1.61
N SER A 135 0.07 -17.63 0.78
CA SER A 135 -1.27 -17.64 0.17
C SER A 135 -1.65 -19.07 -0.20
N GLN A 136 -2.95 -19.32 -0.45
CA GLN A 136 -3.43 -20.60 -0.98
C GLN A 136 -2.97 -20.87 -2.42
N LYS A 137 -2.68 -19.79 -3.16
CA LYS A 137 -2.12 -19.83 -4.51
C LYS A 137 -1.23 -18.61 -4.74
N PHE A 138 -0.10 -18.81 -5.40
CA PHE A 138 0.79 -17.75 -5.84
C PHE A 138 1.12 -17.95 -7.32
N GLU A 139 0.84 -16.96 -8.17
CA GLU A 139 1.09 -17.00 -9.61
C GLU A 139 1.98 -15.82 -10.03
N VAL A 140 3.00 -16.11 -10.84
CA VAL A 140 3.81 -15.12 -11.56
C VAL A 140 3.52 -15.28 -13.05
N LYS A 141 3.10 -14.19 -13.70
CA LYS A 141 2.81 -14.14 -15.14
C LYS A 141 3.70 -13.11 -15.82
N SER A 142 4.04 -13.38 -17.08
CA SER A 142 4.65 -12.41 -17.99
C SER A 142 3.70 -11.24 -18.26
N LEU A 143 4.22 -10.13 -18.79
CA LEU A 143 3.42 -8.99 -19.28
C LEU A 143 2.42 -9.39 -20.37
N SER A 144 2.66 -10.49 -21.08
CA SER A 144 1.74 -11.09 -22.06
C SER A 144 0.71 -12.05 -21.47
N GLY A 145 0.67 -12.24 -20.15
CA GLY A 145 -0.24 -13.17 -19.45
C GLY A 145 0.23 -14.62 -19.37
N LYS A 146 1.31 -15.01 -20.07
CA LYS A 146 1.92 -16.36 -19.98
C LYS A 146 2.33 -16.67 -18.54
N LEU A 147 1.90 -17.82 -18.00
CA LEU A 147 2.30 -18.29 -16.67
C LEU A 147 3.81 -18.64 -16.67
N LEU A 148 4.55 -18.10 -15.70
CA LEU A 148 5.97 -18.34 -15.49
C LEU A 148 6.23 -19.19 -14.24
N PHE A 149 5.43 -19.00 -13.20
CA PHE A 149 5.48 -19.78 -11.96
C PHE A 149 4.08 -19.87 -11.34
N SER A 150 3.69 -21.03 -10.83
CA SER A 150 2.54 -21.21 -9.94
C SER A 150 2.94 -22.12 -8.79
N ALA A 151 2.45 -21.83 -7.58
CA ALA A 151 2.47 -22.74 -6.45
C ALA A 151 1.14 -22.68 -5.71
N ASP A 152 0.58 -23.86 -5.39
CA ASP A 152 -0.57 -24.06 -4.50
C ASP A 152 -0.39 -25.34 -3.68
N ASP A 153 -1.42 -25.73 -2.91
CA ASP A 153 -1.39 -26.90 -2.04
C ASP A 153 -1.22 -28.25 -2.79
N ASN A 154 -1.44 -28.29 -4.11
CA ASN A 154 -1.37 -29.52 -4.90
C ASN A 154 -0.08 -29.63 -5.74
N GLU A 155 0.32 -28.54 -6.41
CA GLU A 155 1.44 -28.56 -7.34
C GLU A 155 2.26 -27.26 -7.43
N VAL A 156 3.47 -27.39 -7.96
CA VAL A 156 4.34 -26.28 -8.34
C VAL A 156 4.63 -26.38 -9.83
N VAL A 157 4.19 -25.39 -10.60
CA VAL A 157 4.34 -25.33 -12.06
C VAL A 157 5.35 -24.26 -12.43
N VAL A 158 6.40 -24.63 -13.17
CA VAL A 158 7.43 -23.71 -13.65
C VAL A 158 7.33 -23.57 -15.17
N GLY A 159 6.69 -22.49 -15.63
CA GLY A 159 6.48 -22.16 -17.05
C GLY A 159 7.68 -21.48 -17.73
N ALA A 160 8.89 -21.73 -17.26
CA ALA A 160 10.12 -21.16 -17.78
C ALA A 160 10.61 -21.91 -19.04
N GLU A 161 11.11 -21.17 -20.02
CA GLU A 161 11.68 -21.77 -21.26
C GLU A 161 12.99 -22.52 -21.00
N ARG A 162 13.66 -22.22 -19.89
CA ARG A 162 14.86 -22.95 -19.44
C ARG A 162 14.90 -23.01 -17.92
N LEU A 163 14.64 -24.20 -17.37
CA LEU A 163 14.90 -24.51 -15.97
C LEU A 163 16.34 -25.00 -15.81
N ARG A 164 17.08 -24.45 -14.83
CA ARG A 164 18.42 -24.93 -14.43
C ARG A 164 18.39 -25.24 -12.94
N VAL A 165 18.66 -26.48 -12.57
CA VAL A 165 18.80 -26.88 -11.17
C VAL A 165 20.28 -26.91 -10.82
N LEU A 166 20.72 -25.97 -9.98
CA LEU A 166 22.12 -25.76 -9.61
C LEU A 166 22.37 -26.20 -8.16
N GLY A 167 22.08 -27.47 -7.86
CA GLY A 167 22.49 -28.10 -6.60
C GLY A 167 23.86 -28.75 -6.74
N ALA A 168 24.70 -28.68 -5.70
CA ALA A 168 26.00 -29.37 -5.69
C ALA A 168 25.84 -30.90 -5.85
N GLU A 169 24.79 -31.46 -5.23
CA GLU A 169 24.39 -32.87 -5.32
C GLU A 169 23.36 -33.14 -6.44
N GLY A 170 23.18 -32.21 -7.38
CA GLY A 170 22.17 -32.31 -8.43
C GLY A 170 20.73 -32.18 -7.90
N THR A 171 19.85 -33.10 -8.32
CA THR A 171 18.42 -33.12 -7.95
C THR A 171 17.88 -34.54 -7.96
N VAL A 172 17.06 -34.88 -6.96
CA VAL A 172 16.44 -36.20 -6.80
C VAL A 172 14.98 -36.12 -7.19
N PHE A 173 14.57 -36.97 -8.14
CA PHE A 173 13.18 -37.11 -8.57
C PHE A 173 12.62 -38.42 -7.99
N PRO A 174 11.67 -38.38 -7.03
CA PRO A 174 11.14 -39.59 -6.36
C PRO A 174 10.11 -40.36 -7.21
N LYS A 175 9.78 -39.83 -8.39
CA LYS A 175 8.85 -40.40 -9.38
C LYS A 175 9.48 -40.26 -10.77
N SER A 176 8.80 -40.77 -11.79
CA SER A 176 9.18 -40.62 -13.20
C SER A 176 9.35 -39.16 -13.62
N ILE A 177 10.32 -38.90 -14.49
CA ILE A 177 10.45 -37.66 -15.25
C ILE A 177 10.00 -37.99 -16.68
N GLU A 178 9.07 -37.21 -17.22
CA GLU A 178 8.72 -37.28 -18.64
C GLU A 178 9.44 -36.15 -19.39
N THR A 179 10.19 -36.49 -20.43
CA THR A 179 10.90 -35.52 -21.27
C THR A 179 11.06 -36.06 -22.70
N PRO A 180 10.91 -35.23 -23.74
CA PRO A 180 11.13 -35.67 -25.12
C PRO A 180 12.59 -35.96 -25.45
N SER A 181 13.55 -35.52 -24.63
CA SER A 181 14.97 -35.84 -24.84
C SER A 181 15.78 -35.70 -23.54
N VAL A 182 16.81 -36.55 -23.40
CA VAL A 182 17.84 -36.46 -22.37
C VAL A 182 19.18 -36.35 -23.08
N ARG A 183 19.97 -35.30 -22.78
CA ARG A 183 21.25 -35.00 -23.43
C ARG A 183 22.21 -34.38 -22.41
N ALA A 184 23.51 -34.62 -22.56
CA ALA A 184 24.55 -33.91 -21.82
C ALA A 184 24.87 -32.54 -22.46
N ASP A 185 25.62 -31.70 -21.73
CA ASP A 185 26.23 -30.51 -22.31
C ASP A 185 27.25 -30.89 -23.41
N PRO A 186 27.53 -30.01 -24.39
CA PRO A 186 28.62 -30.23 -25.35
C PRO A 186 29.94 -30.56 -24.65
N PHE A 187 30.66 -31.57 -25.18
CA PHE A 187 31.92 -32.09 -24.65
C PHE A 187 31.84 -32.73 -23.24
N LYS A 188 30.64 -33.08 -22.76
CA LYS A 188 30.45 -33.91 -21.56
C LYS A 188 29.78 -35.24 -21.91
N GLU A 189 30.06 -36.27 -21.13
CA GLU A 189 29.38 -37.56 -21.24
C GLU A 189 27.94 -37.50 -20.69
N LEU A 190 27.01 -38.23 -21.32
CA LEU A 190 25.72 -38.56 -20.72
C LEU A 190 25.86 -39.91 -20.01
N ARG A 191 26.09 -39.86 -18.69
CA ARG A 191 26.21 -41.05 -17.85
C ARG A 191 24.86 -41.39 -17.23
N LEU A 192 24.35 -42.58 -17.54
CA LEU A 192 23.18 -43.18 -16.90
C LEU A 192 23.68 -44.38 -16.09
N GLU A 193 23.53 -44.35 -14.76
CA GLU A 193 24.07 -45.40 -13.90
C GLU A 193 23.14 -45.79 -12.76
N SER A 194 23.33 -47.00 -12.23
CA SER A 194 22.61 -47.54 -11.09
C SER A 194 23.59 -48.30 -10.18
N PRO A 195 24.28 -47.62 -9.25
CA PRO A 195 25.37 -48.23 -8.47
C PRO A 195 24.93 -49.35 -7.53
N THR A 196 23.65 -49.41 -7.17
CA THR A 196 23.10 -50.33 -6.16
C THR A 196 22.06 -51.32 -6.70
N ARG A 197 21.64 -51.18 -7.97
CA ARG A 197 20.54 -51.94 -8.58
C ARG A 197 20.82 -52.16 -10.07
N SER A 198 19.79 -52.39 -10.87
CA SER A 198 19.85 -52.40 -12.34
C SER A 198 19.56 -51.01 -12.92
N LEU A 199 20.01 -50.80 -14.16
CA LEU A 199 19.44 -49.85 -15.09
C LEU A 199 18.63 -50.64 -16.12
N VAL A 200 17.43 -50.17 -16.43
CA VAL A 200 16.51 -50.83 -17.38
C VAL A 200 16.12 -49.80 -18.44
N MET A 201 16.21 -50.20 -19.70
CA MET A 201 15.75 -49.42 -20.85
C MET A 201 14.73 -50.28 -21.60
N GLU A 202 13.51 -49.77 -21.73
CA GLU A 202 12.39 -50.43 -22.39
C GLU A 202 11.70 -49.43 -23.32
N ALA A 203 11.37 -49.84 -24.53
CA ALA A 203 10.67 -49.00 -25.50
C ALA A 203 9.69 -49.82 -26.35
N PRO A 204 8.38 -49.47 -26.40
CA PRO A 204 7.38 -50.23 -27.14
C PRO A 204 7.61 -50.33 -28.66
N LYS A 205 8.41 -49.41 -29.23
CA LYS A 205 8.75 -49.37 -30.66
C LYS A 205 10.15 -49.94 -30.98
N GLY A 206 10.83 -50.52 -29.98
CA GLY A 206 12.24 -50.90 -30.08
C GLY A 206 13.19 -49.80 -29.58
N ILE A 207 14.43 -50.21 -29.34
CA ILE A 207 15.53 -49.36 -28.87
C ILE A 207 16.61 -49.39 -29.95
N GLU A 208 16.99 -48.22 -30.45
CA GLU A 208 18.16 -48.07 -31.32
C GLU A 208 19.32 -47.54 -30.48
N ILE A 209 20.43 -48.28 -30.44
CA ILE A 209 21.70 -47.83 -29.86
C ILE A 209 22.64 -47.64 -31.04
N ASN A 210 23.15 -46.43 -31.23
CA ASN A 210 24.02 -46.08 -32.34
C ASN A 210 25.15 -45.15 -31.86
N ALA A 211 26.33 -45.29 -32.45
CA ALA A 211 27.49 -44.45 -32.22
C ALA A 211 27.92 -43.84 -33.56
N GLU A 212 27.38 -42.66 -33.89
CA GLU A 212 27.69 -41.94 -35.15
C GLU A 212 29.19 -41.67 -35.33
N ALA A 213 29.91 -41.49 -34.22
CA ALA A 213 31.36 -41.36 -34.18
C ALA A 213 31.93 -42.06 -32.94
N GLY A 214 33.08 -42.70 -33.09
CA GLY A 214 33.72 -43.50 -32.05
C GLY A 214 33.33 -44.98 -32.10
N ASN A 215 33.54 -45.69 -30.99
CA ASN A 215 33.27 -47.12 -30.87
C ASN A 215 32.09 -47.37 -29.93
N MET A 216 31.31 -48.41 -30.22
CA MET A 216 30.40 -49.01 -29.25
C MET A 216 31.13 -50.15 -28.54
N GLU A 217 31.18 -50.11 -27.22
CA GLU A 217 31.81 -51.15 -26.39
C GLU A 217 30.80 -51.66 -25.36
N ALA A 218 30.60 -52.98 -25.32
CA ALA A 218 29.77 -53.66 -24.34
C ALA A 218 30.65 -54.60 -23.51
N THR A 219 30.75 -54.34 -22.20
CA THR A 219 31.51 -55.17 -21.27
C THR A 219 30.61 -55.71 -20.17
N CYS A 220 30.86 -56.96 -19.77
CA CYS A 220 30.17 -57.62 -18.67
C CYS A 220 31.18 -58.25 -17.70
N ARG A 221 30.91 -58.20 -16.39
CA ARG A 221 31.73 -58.89 -15.40
C ARG A 221 31.31 -60.35 -15.20
N THR A 222 30.03 -60.66 -15.36
CA THR A 222 29.45 -61.98 -15.05
C THR A 222 28.96 -62.67 -16.31
N GLU A 223 27.99 -62.08 -17.01
CA GLU A 223 27.34 -62.64 -18.18
C GLU A 223 26.86 -61.51 -19.09
N LEU A 224 26.96 -61.71 -20.41
CA LEU A 224 26.30 -60.90 -21.44
C LEU A 224 25.43 -61.85 -22.25
N ARG A 225 24.11 -61.65 -22.20
CA ARG A 225 23.11 -62.44 -22.91
C ARG A 225 22.45 -61.56 -23.96
N LEU A 226 22.65 -61.91 -25.23
CA LEU A 226 21.89 -61.38 -26.36
C LEU A 226 20.88 -62.45 -26.79
N GLU A 227 19.62 -62.06 -26.92
CA GLU A 227 18.50 -62.98 -27.16
C GLU A 227 17.42 -62.29 -27.98
N SER A 228 16.98 -62.94 -29.06
CA SER A 228 15.83 -62.53 -29.86
C SER A 228 14.69 -63.50 -29.61
N LYS A 229 13.50 -62.98 -29.30
CA LYS A 229 12.32 -63.80 -28.99
C LYS A 229 11.57 -64.29 -30.24
N ASP A 230 11.66 -63.53 -31.33
CA ASP A 230 10.81 -63.68 -32.52
C ASP A 230 11.53 -63.19 -33.79
N GLY A 231 12.84 -63.46 -33.88
CA GLY A 231 13.70 -63.01 -34.98
C GLY A 231 15.14 -63.49 -34.85
N GLU A 232 16.03 -62.84 -35.59
CA GLU A 232 17.48 -63.09 -35.59
C GLU A 232 18.19 -62.28 -34.49
N VAL A 233 19.47 -62.61 -34.22
CA VAL A 233 20.40 -61.94 -33.29
C VAL A 233 21.62 -61.48 -34.07
#